data_AF-A0A4R6V6G7-F1
#
_entry.id   AF-A0A4R6V6G7-F1
#
_cell.length_a   1.000
_cell.length_b   1.000
_cell.length_c   1.000
_cell.angle_alpha   90.00
_cell.angle_beta   90.00
_cell.angle_gamma   90.00
#
_symmetry.space_group_name_H-M   'P 1'
#
loop_
_entity.id
_entity.type
_entity.pdbx_description
1 polymer ?
#
loop_
_entity_poly.entity_id
_entity_poly.type
_entity_poly.pdbx_seq_one_letter_code
_entity_poly.pdbx_strand_id
1 'polypeptide(L)'
;MGTKVGTVVVAPLAALLVATGAPAVAAPTAPALIAAPPPSGDPEDVAPAALPAASAPPAQVEEERLTPPSPSPDSGGARQVTSPDPLKLVAVTWTGPAPQVVEMRSRLITGLFGPWTRVDPVDTERDGRRNASTGTEPVWVDDSKEVQVRATTNGQPVTQRVALTSIDPGTGSNDARIAAAAVTPGGATGSPSSPAVVTRAQWGADERLMTWAPEYTPTVRAVTVHHTAGTNAYTAAESAAIVRGIYTYHARTQGWGDIGYNVLVDRFGTVFEGRAGGLARSVIAAHAGGFNRETFGIAMMGDFTSVAPPAPTLEATAQLAAYKLGGLYRDPNATVSLTSTGGGTSRYPAGRAVSLPAVFAHRDVGATECPGNTGVRSMPTIRSRTAALVGNLASYPIRQKWLALRSVLAEPSVVESPTARSARVTRFSGANGAVYWSSATGAWAVYGTIGTRYDALGAAGSVLGLPRTDEKATPDGRGRYNQFQSGSIYWSPSTGAWPVRGPILTRWGQLGYERSSLGYPKGDQRAVTGGQRQDFERGYLRLNTATGAVTVNS
;
A
#
# COMPACT_ATOMS: atom_id res chain seq x y z
N MET A 1 -26.69 76.05 3.28
CA MET A 1 -26.21 76.12 1.88
C MET A 1 -25.08 75.09 1.78
N GLY A 2 -25.18 73.90 1.21
CA GLY A 2 -26.03 73.36 0.16
C GLY A 2 -25.10 72.59 -0.79
N THR A 3 -24.47 71.51 -0.32
CA THR A 3 -23.52 70.69 -1.11
C THR A 3 -24.18 69.36 -1.43
N LYS A 4 -24.47 69.14 -2.71
CA LYS A 4 -25.16 67.96 -3.25
C LYS A 4 -24.21 66.77 -3.40
N VAL A 5 -24.79 65.61 -3.10
CA VAL A 5 -24.30 64.24 -3.28
C VAL A 5 -24.27 63.88 -4.77
N GLY A 6 -23.22 63.18 -5.22
CA GLY A 6 -23.12 62.59 -6.56
C GLY A 6 -22.80 61.09 -6.47
N THR A 7 -23.79 60.27 -6.81
CA THR A 7 -23.69 58.81 -6.98
C THR A 7 -23.20 58.50 -8.39
N VAL A 8 -22.20 57.63 -8.55
CA VAL A 8 -21.73 57.14 -9.85
C VAL A 8 -22.40 55.80 -10.16
N VAL A 9 -23.09 55.75 -11.30
CA VAL A 9 -23.68 54.55 -11.91
C VAL A 9 -22.73 54.04 -13.00
N VAL A 10 -22.50 52.72 -13.03
CA VAL A 10 -21.70 52.00 -14.02
C VAL A 10 -22.57 51.62 -15.22
N ALA A 11 -22.10 51.85 -16.44
CA ALA A 11 -22.65 51.31 -17.68
C ALA A 11 -21.53 50.60 -18.50
N PRO A 12 -21.80 49.46 -19.15
CA PRO A 12 -20.78 48.66 -19.83
C PRO A 12 -20.50 49.12 -21.26
N LEU A 13 -19.23 49.10 -21.68
CA LEU A 13 -18.79 49.33 -23.05
C LEU A 13 -18.86 48.04 -23.88
N ALA A 14 -19.54 48.11 -25.02
CA ALA A 14 -19.48 47.12 -26.09
C ALA A 14 -18.25 47.37 -26.99
N ALA A 15 -17.49 46.31 -27.29
CA ALA A 15 -16.33 46.38 -28.19
C ALA A 15 -16.76 46.10 -29.65
N LEU A 16 -16.40 47.03 -30.53
CA LEU A 16 -16.62 47.03 -31.97
C LEU A 16 -15.51 46.22 -32.67
N LEU A 17 -15.88 45.25 -33.50
CA LEU A 17 -14.97 44.43 -34.30
C LEU A 17 -14.64 45.16 -35.61
N VAL A 18 -13.37 45.48 -35.85
CA VAL A 18 -12.87 45.98 -37.15
C VAL A 18 -12.03 44.89 -37.79
N ALA A 19 -12.46 44.42 -38.96
CA ALA A 19 -11.73 43.45 -39.76
C ALA A 19 -10.85 44.19 -40.79
N THR A 20 -9.54 43.95 -40.74
CA THR A 20 -8.60 44.31 -41.82
C THR A 20 -7.86 43.05 -42.24
N GLY A 21 -8.05 42.64 -43.50
CA GLY A 21 -7.44 41.45 -44.09
C GLY A 21 -5.96 41.65 -44.40
N ALA A 22 -5.17 40.62 -44.11
CA ALA A 22 -3.80 40.42 -44.60
C ALA A 22 -3.69 39.02 -45.23
N PRO A 23 -2.90 38.83 -46.30
CA PRO A 23 -2.88 37.60 -47.08
C PRO A 23 -2.15 36.47 -46.34
N ALA A 24 -2.68 35.25 -46.48
CA ALA A 24 -2.09 34.04 -45.91
C ALA A 24 -0.80 33.66 -46.67
N VAL A 25 0.33 33.65 -45.96
CA VAL A 25 1.58 33.05 -46.43
C VAL A 25 1.53 31.57 -46.08
N ALA A 26 1.64 30.70 -47.10
CA ALA A 26 1.63 29.26 -46.94
C ALA A 26 2.84 28.78 -46.11
N ALA A 27 2.57 27.98 -45.08
CA ALA A 27 3.59 27.29 -44.31
C ALA A 27 4.26 26.18 -45.16
N PRO A 28 5.58 25.95 -45.02
CA PRO A 28 6.27 24.88 -45.74
C PRO A 28 5.75 23.52 -45.28
N THR A 29 5.42 22.66 -46.25
CA THR A 29 5.04 21.27 -46.03
C THR A 29 6.22 20.49 -45.45
N ALA A 30 6.01 19.88 -44.28
CA ALA A 30 6.95 18.94 -43.69
C ALA A 30 7.13 17.72 -44.64
N PRO A 31 8.36 17.21 -44.84
CA PRO A 31 8.56 16.01 -45.66
C PRO A 31 7.86 14.82 -45.02
N ALA A 32 7.11 14.07 -45.83
CA ALA A 32 6.44 12.85 -45.43
C ALA A 32 7.47 11.83 -44.91
N LEU A 33 7.35 11.49 -43.63
CA LEU A 33 8.05 10.35 -43.04
C LEU A 33 7.59 9.09 -43.78
N ILE A 34 8.52 8.45 -44.48
CA ILE A 34 8.31 7.12 -45.05
C ILE A 34 8.12 6.17 -43.86
N ALA A 35 6.89 5.72 -43.65
CA ALA A 35 6.56 4.74 -42.63
C ALA A 35 7.33 3.44 -42.91
N ALA A 36 8.11 2.98 -41.93
CA ALA A 36 8.66 1.63 -41.95
C ALA A 36 7.50 0.61 -42.00
N PRO A 37 7.64 -0.51 -42.72
CA PRO A 37 6.62 -1.55 -42.74
C PRO A 37 6.37 -2.06 -41.31
N PRO A 38 5.12 -2.39 -40.95
CA PRO A 38 4.79 -2.85 -39.61
C PRO A 38 5.56 -4.14 -39.30
N PRO A 39 6.11 -4.31 -38.08
CA PRO A 39 6.60 -5.61 -37.66
C PRO A 39 5.43 -6.60 -37.72
N SER A 40 5.58 -7.63 -38.53
CA SER A 40 4.66 -8.76 -38.62
C SER A 40 4.77 -9.58 -37.34
N GLY A 41 3.85 -9.35 -36.42
CA GLY A 41 3.68 -10.10 -35.19
C GLY A 41 2.90 -9.23 -34.21
N ASP A 42 1.61 -9.50 -34.04
CA ASP A 42 0.80 -8.85 -33.02
C ASP A 42 1.51 -9.02 -31.66
N PRO A 43 1.87 -7.95 -30.94
CA PRO A 43 2.21 -8.08 -29.55
C PRO A 43 0.91 -8.42 -28.83
N GLU A 44 0.78 -9.65 -28.35
CA GLU A 44 -0.29 -10.02 -27.44
C GLU A 44 -0.35 -8.97 -26.33
N ASP A 45 -1.51 -8.33 -26.20
CA ASP A 45 -1.82 -7.28 -25.24
C ASP A 45 -1.94 -7.94 -23.85
N VAL A 46 -0.80 -8.35 -23.30
CA VAL A 46 -0.72 -9.05 -22.01
C VAL A 46 -0.77 -8.00 -20.92
N ALA A 47 -1.91 -7.91 -20.23
CA ALA A 47 -2.03 -7.14 -18.99
C ALA A 47 -0.86 -7.46 -18.03
N PRO A 48 -0.28 -6.47 -17.31
CA PRO A 48 0.93 -6.68 -16.50
C PRO A 48 0.80 -7.82 -15.47
N ALA A 49 -0.42 -8.17 -15.05
CA ALA A 49 -0.71 -9.30 -14.19
C ALA A 49 -0.34 -10.69 -14.77
N ALA A 50 -0.03 -10.78 -16.06
CA ALA A 50 0.30 -12.02 -16.77
C ALA A 50 1.76 -12.09 -17.27
N LEU A 51 2.62 -11.12 -16.91
CA LEU A 51 4.05 -11.22 -17.22
C LEU A 51 4.70 -12.35 -16.40
N PRO A 52 5.56 -13.18 -17.02
CA PRO A 52 6.34 -14.18 -16.30
C PRO A 52 7.38 -13.51 -15.39
N ALA A 53 8.05 -14.29 -14.54
CA ALA A 53 9.23 -13.81 -13.82
C ALA A 53 10.30 -13.31 -14.81
N ALA A 54 10.91 -12.16 -14.54
CA ALA A 54 11.97 -11.62 -15.36
C ALA A 54 13.30 -12.32 -15.08
N SER A 55 14.10 -12.48 -16.13
CA SER A 55 15.53 -12.72 -16.01
C SER A 55 16.24 -11.36 -16.02
N ALA A 56 17.08 -11.10 -15.02
CA ALA A 56 17.95 -9.92 -14.96
C ALA A 56 19.32 -10.32 -14.43
N PRO A 57 20.43 -9.74 -14.93
CA PRO A 57 21.75 -9.98 -14.36
C PRO A 57 21.84 -9.41 -12.94
N PRO A 58 22.69 -9.97 -12.07
CA PRO A 58 22.99 -9.36 -10.78
C PRO A 58 23.55 -7.95 -10.96
N ALA A 59 23.05 -7.01 -10.17
CA ALA A 59 23.53 -5.64 -10.19
C ALA A 59 25.02 -5.56 -9.79
N GLN A 60 25.80 -4.83 -10.57
CA GLN A 60 27.20 -4.53 -10.26
C GLN A 60 27.27 -3.32 -9.35
N VAL A 61 28.13 -3.35 -8.34
CA VAL A 61 28.29 -2.28 -7.35
C VAL A 61 29.78 -1.98 -7.22
N GLU A 62 30.15 -0.72 -7.40
CA GLU A 62 31.53 -0.25 -7.33
C GLU A 62 31.64 1.01 -6.45
N GLU A 63 32.73 1.12 -5.69
CA GLU A 63 33.08 2.35 -4.99
C GLU A 63 34.03 3.16 -5.88
N GLU A 64 33.53 4.28 -6.39
CA GLU A 64 34.22 5.14 -7.33
C GLU A 64 35.19 6.07 -6.62
N ARG A 65 36.39 6.20 -7.21
CA ARG A 65 37.45 7.04 -6.65
C ARG A 65 37.23 8.51 -7.01
N LEU A 66 36.83 9.31 -6.03
CA LEU A 66 36.73 10.76 -6.17
C LEU A 66 38.10 11.43 -6.31
N THR A 67 38.19 12.41 -7.23
CA THR A 67 39.35 13.30 -7.32
C THR A 67 39.52 14.15 -6.06
N PRO A 68 40.73 14.69 -5.80
CA PRO A 68 40.92 15.72 -4.81
C PRO A 68 39.96 16.91 -5.05
N PRO A 69 39.49 17.60 -3.99
CA PRO A 69 38.59 18.73 -4.15
C PRO A 69 39.23 19.82 -5.02
N SER A 70 38.44 20.36 -5.95
CA SER A 70 38.91 21.39 -6.87
C SER A 70 39.40 22.63 -6.11
N PRO A 71 40.57 23.19 -6.44
CA PRO A 71 41.15 24.33 -5.72
C PRO A 71 40.44 25.66 -6.03
N SER A 72 39.53 25.69 -7.02
CA SER A 72 38.76 26.88 -7.33
C SER A 72 37.78 27.21 -6.21
N PRO A 73 37.79 28.44 -5.66
CA PRO A 73 36.84 28.88 -4.62
C PRO A 73 35.38 28.68 -5.03
N ASP A 74 35.08 28.91 -6.32
CA ASP A 74 33.72 28.82 -6.88
C ASP A 74 33.21 27.38 -7.01
N SER A 75 34.11 26.38 -6.87
CA SER A 75 33.73 24.96 -6.94
C SER A 75 33.04 24.47 -5.67
N GLY A 76 33.16 25.18 -4.55
CA GLY A 76 32.66 24.73 -3.25
C GLY A 76 33.30 23.42 -2.78
N GLY A 77 34.54 23.15 -3.18
CA GLY A 77 35.23 21.89 -2.88
C GLY A 77 34.68 20.68 -3.64
N ALA A 78 34.07 20.91 -4.81
CA ALA A 78 33.58 19.86 -5.67
C ALA A 78 34.67 18.85 -6.03
N ARG A 79 34.30 17.58 -6.02
CA ARG A 79 35.10 16.43 -6.44
C ARG A 79 34.41 15.75 -7.61
N GLN A 80 35.16 15.04 -8.41
CA GLN A 80 34.66 14.41 -9.62
C GLN A 80 35.02 12.93 -9.66
N VAL A 81 34.12 12.13 -10.21
CA VAL A 81 34.39 10.80 -10.75
C VAL A 81 34.32 10.89 -12.26
N THR A 82 35.26 10.23 -12.94
CA THR A 82 35.20 9.93 -14.37
C THR A 82 35.41 8.44 -14.52
N SER A 83 34.41 7.73 -15.07
CA SER A 83 34.45 6.28 -15.24
C SER A 83 34.57 5.90 -16.73
N PRO A 84 35.27 4.82 -17.08
CA PRO A 84 35.26 4.29 -18.45
C PRO A 84 33.86 3.81 -18.86
N ASP A 85 33.06 3.35 -17.89
CA ASP A 85 31.72 2.80 -18.08
C ASP A 85 30.64 3.78 -17.58
N PRO A 86 29.40 3.67 -18.09
CA PRO A 86 28.31 4.53 -17.64
C PRO A 86 27.94 4.31 -16.15
N LEU A 87 27.85 5.40 -15.40
CA LEU A 87 27.53 5.42 -13.97
C LEU A 87 26.01 5.41 -13.75
N LYS A 88 25.29 4.36 -14.18
CA LYS A 88 23.81 4.32 -14.24
C LYS A 88 23.08 4.92 -13.02
N LEU A 89 23.28 4.33 -11.84
CA LEU A 89 22.73 4.79 -10.57
C LEU A 89 23.88 5.10 -9.61
N VAL A 90 23.86 6.24 -8.93
CA VAL A 90 24.93 6.63 -8.00
C VAL A 90 24.40 7.12 -6.66
N ALA A 91 25.13 6.86 -5.58
CA ALA A 91 24.85 7.38 -4.25
C ALA A 91 26.11 7.98 -3.63
N VAL A 92 25.94 9.07 -2.87
CA VAL A 92 27.05 9.64 -2.11
C VAL A 92 27.07 9.00 -0.73
N THR A 93 28.19 8.40 -0.36
CA THR A 93 28.40 7.76 0.94
C THR A 93 29.50 8.47 1.72
N TRP A 94 29.48 8.31 3.05
CA TRP A 94 30.49 8.89 3.91
C TRP A 94 30.76 8.04 5.14
N THR A 95 31.89 8.29 5.81
CA THR A 95 32.18 7.74 7.13
C THR A 95 32.30 8.85 8.18
N GLY A 96 31.68 8.66 9.34
CA GLY A 96 31.62 9.66 10.41
C GLY A 96 30.33 10.49 10.40
N PRO A 97 30.33 11.71 10.99
CA PRO A 97 29.14 12.55 11.08
C PRO A 97 28.56 12.90 9.69
N ALA A 98 27.24 12.95 9.60
CA ALA A 98 26.56 13.31 8.36
C ALA A 98 26.84 14.78 7.97
N PRO A 99 27.19 15.04 6.69
CA PRO A 99 27.22 16.40 6.17
C PRO A 99 25.85 17.08 6.28
N GLN A 100 25.83 18.40 6.49
CA GLN A 100 24.57 19.17 6.52
C GLN A 100 23.94 19.29 5.12
N VAL A 101 24.78 19.43 4.10
CA VAL A 101 24.36 19.52 2.71
C VAL A 101 25.23 18.58 1.89
N VAL A 102 24.60 17.75 1.08
CA VAL A 102 25.24 16.96 0.03
C VAL A 102 24.55 17.32 -1.28
N GLU A 103 25.35 17.66 -2.29
CA GLU A 103 24.85 17.99 -3.62
C GLU A 103 25.63 17.21 -4.66
N MET A 104 24.94 16.85 -5.74
CA MET A 104 25.55 16.22 -6.90
C MET A 104 25.03 16.80 -8.20
N ARG A 105 25.78 16.55 -9.28
CA ARG A 105 25.38 16.79 -10.66
C ARG A 105 26.12 15.83 -11.59
N SER A 106 25.46 15.40 -12.65
CA SER A 106 26.07 14.58 -13.69
C SER A 106 26.26 15.38 -14.98
N ARG A 107 27.19 14.92 -15.82
CA ARG A 107 27.31 15.45 -17.18
C ARG A 107 26.18 14.90 -18.04
N LEU A 108 25.43 15.81 -18.66
CA LEU A 108 24.34 15.51 -19.57
C LEU A 108 24.86 15.12 -20.96
N ILE A 109 24.00 14.54 -21.80
CA ILE A 109 24.34 14.20 -23.19
C ILE A 109 24.77 15.41 -24.03
N THR A 110 24.38 16.62 -23.63
CA THR A 110 24.81 17.89 -24.24
C THR A 110 26.29 18.22 -23.99
N GLY A 111 26.96 17.43 -23.14
CA GLY A 111 28.34 17.67 -22.72
C GLY A 111 28.48 18.69 -21.59
N LEU A 112 27.39 19.28 -21.09
CA LEU A 112 27.42 20.20 -19.95
C LEU A 112 27.01 19.48 -18.66
N PHE A 113 27.56 19.94 -17.53
CA PHE A 113 27.03 19.55 -16.23
C PHE A 113 25.65 20.16 -16.01
N GLY A 114 24.73 19.36 -15.48
CA GLY A 114 23.45 19.86 -15.00
C GLY A 114 23.59 20.81 -13.79
N PRO A 115 22.47 21.36 -13.31
CA PRO A 115 22.45 22.11 -12.06
C PRO A 115 22.84 21.22 -10.88
N TRP A 116 23.40 21.83 -9.82
CA TRP A 116 23.58 21.14 -8.54
C TRP A 116 22.23 20.77 -7.95
N THR A 117 22.08 19.51 -7.57
CA THR A 117 20.89 18.96 -6.94
C THR A 117 21.25 18.48 -5.55
N ARG A 118 20.51 18.95 -4.53
CA ARG A 118 20.66 18.45 -3.17
C ARG A 118 20.18 17.00 -3.13
N VAL A 119 20.97 16.13 -2.52
CA VAL A 119 20.60 14.74 -2.27
C VAL A 119 20.43 14.52 -0.79
N ASP A 120 19.28 13.96 -0.42
CA ASP A 120 18.93 13.75 0.98
C ASP A 120 19.68 12.52 1.52
N PRO A 121 20.23 12.60 2.74
CA PRO A 121 20.67 11.42 3.46
C PRO A 121 19.56 10.38 3.50
N VAL A 122 19.90 9.13 3.20
CA VAL A 122 19.00 8.01 3.44
C VAL A 122 18.73 7.98 4.94
N ASP A 123 17.48 8.17 5.34
CA ASP A 123 17.03 7.72 6.63
C ASP A 123 16.64 6.27 6.47
N THR A 124 17.14 5.38 7.31
CA THR A 124 16.28 4.51 8.10
C THR A 124 17.11 3.62 9.00
N GLU A 125 16.82 3.72 10.29
CA GLU A 125 17.10 2.65 11.24
C GLU A 125 15.87 1.74 11.27
N ARG A 126 16.08 0.44 11.09
CA ARG A 126 15.06 -0.55 11.44
C ARG A 126 15.11 -0.77 12.95
N ASP A 127 14.24 -0.08 13.69
CA ASP A 127 14.06 -0.27 15.14
C ASP A 127 15.38 -0.21 15.94
N GLY A 128 16.24 0.78 15.65
CA GLY A 128 17.51 0.99 16.35
C GLY A 128 18.69 0.14 15.84
N ARG A 129 18.54 -0.61 14.74
CA ARG A 129 19.68 -1.19 14.01
C ARG A 129 20.35 -0.11 13.16
N ARG A 130 21.64 0.15 13.42
CA ARG A 130 22.46 1.08 12.62
C ARG A 130 22.77 0.50 11.25
N ASN A 131 22.86 1.37 10.25
CA ASN A 131 23.22 1.01 8.88
C ASN A 131 24.67 0.53 8.78
N ALA A 132 24.95 -0.29 7.76
CA ALA A 132 26.31 -0.70 7.42
C ALA A 132 27.12 0.47 6.84
N SER A 133 26.46 1.41 6.15
CA SER A 133 27.03 2.66 5.66
C SER A 133 26.07 3.84 5.87
N THR A 134 26.63 5.05 5.90
CA THR A 134 25.86 6.31 5.86
C THR A 134 25.98 6.91 4.47
N GLY A 135 24.87 7.31 3.88
CA GLY A 135 24.84 7.82 2.51
C GLY A 135 23.50 8.47 2.16
N THR A 136 23.37 8.94 0.92
CA THR A 136 22.11 9.50 0.38
C THR A 136 21.18 8.42 -0.17
N GLU A 137 19.95 8.79 -0.53
CA GLU A 137 19.21 8.04 -1.55
C GLU A 137 20.00 8.00 -2.88
N PRO A 138 19.89 6.93 -3.67
CA PRO A 138 20.62 6.81 -4.93
C PRO A 138 19.89 7.55 -6.06
N VAL A 139 20.66 8.18 -6.95
CA VAL A 139 20.18 9.02 -8.06
C VAL A 139 20.53 8.38 -9.39
N TRP A 140 19.55 8.25 -10.28
CA TRP A 140 19.76 7.82 -11.67
C TRP A 140 20.40 8.96 -12.46
N VAL A 141 21.55 8.70 -13.08
CA VAL A 141 22.28 9.69 -13.87
C VAL A 141 22.46 9.26 -15.34
N ASP A 142 21.61 8.31 -15.79
CA ASP A 142 21.57 7.85 -17.18
C ASP A 142 22.94 7.29 -17.62
N ASP A 143 23.34 7.46 -18.87
CA ASP A 143 24.63 7.03 -19.41
C ASP A 143 25.80 7.97 -19.05
N SER A 144 25.67 8.79 -18.02
CA SER A 144 26.73 9.71 -17.63
C SER A 144 27.97 8.97 -17.15
N LYS A 145 29.13 9.39 -17.67
CA LYS A 145 30.45 8.89 -17.22
C LYS A 145 31.12 9.82 -16.23
N GLU A 146 30.52 10.97 -15.95
CA GLU A 146 31.10 12.01 -15.12
C GLU A 146 30.09 12.55 -14.12
N VAL A 147 30.42 12.40 -12.84
CA VAL A 147 29.60 12.89 -11.71
C VAL A 147 30.46 13.79 -10.85
N GLN A 148 29.91 14.94 -10.49
CA GLN A 148 30.49 15.82 -9.50
C GLN A 148 29.66 15.80 -8.23
N VAL A 149 30.36 15.79 -7.09
CA VAL A 149 29.77 15.82 -5.76
C VAL A 149 30.43 16.91 -4.94
N ARG A 150 29.66 17.54 -4.06
CA ARG A 150 30.19 18.38 -3.00
C ARG A 150 29.36 18.17 -1.74
N ALA A 151 30.03 18.22 -0.60
CA ALA A 151 29.40 18.10 0.69
C ALA A 151 29.91 19.23 1.58
N THR A 152 29.03 19.86 2.35
CA THR A 152 29.40 20.97 3.23
C THR A 152 28.81 20.80 4.64
N THR A 153 29.51 21.37 5.62
CA THR A 153 29.06 21.51 7.00
C THR A 153 29.41 22.92 7.47
N ASN A 154 28.42 23.66 7.98
CA ASN A 154 28.56 25.08 8.35
C ASN A 154 29.14 25.93 7.20
N GLY A 155 28.74 25.62 5.96
CA GLY A 155 29.22 26.30 4.75
C GLY A 155 30.64 25.92 4.31
N GLN A 156 31.35 25.05 5.05
CA GLN A 156 32.71 24.62 4.71
C GLN A 156 32.72 23.27 3.99
N PRO A 157 33.53 23.07 2.93
CA PRO A 157 33.64 21.79 2.24
C PRO A 157 34.12 20.67 3.17
N VAL A 158 33.48 19.50 3.06
CA VAL A 158 33.92 18.28 3.74
C VAL A 158 35.10 17.69 2.96
N THR A 159 36.30 17.83 3.52
CA THR A 159 37.57 17.48 2.84
C THR A 159 38.00 16.03 3.05
N GLN A 160 37.34 15.26 3.92
CA GLN A 160 37.68 13.87 4.21
C GLN A 160 36.39 13.02 4.23
N ARG A 161 36.48 11.77 3.74
CA ARG A 161 35.46 10.72 3.90
C ARG A 161 34.14 10.88 3.15
N VAL A 162 34.19 11.34 1.90
CA VAL A 162 33.08 11.19 0.94
C VAL A 162 33.52 10.21 -0.14
N ALA A 163 32.68 9.25 -0.48
CA ALA A 163 32.82 8.33 -1.59
C ALA A 163 31.57 8.40 -2.48
N LEU A 164 31.71 7.95 -3.72
CA LEU A 164 30.58 7.76 -4.63
C LEU A 164 30.45 6.25 -4.85
N THR A 165 29.27 5.68 -4.62
CA THR A 165 28.98 4.29 -4.96
C THR A 165 28.18 4.29 -6.25
N SER A 166 28.68 3.60 -7.28
CA SER A 166 27.96 3.37 -8.53
C SER A 166 27.30 1.99 -8.52
N ILE A 167 26.14 1.90 -9.17
CA ILE A 167 25.36 0.67 -9.31
C ILE A 167 24.86 0.58 -10.75
N ASP A 168 25.25 -0.49 -11.43
CA ASP A 168 24.64 -0.91 -12.69
C ASP A 168 23.62 -2.03 -12.41
N PRO A 169 22.31 -1.75 -12.47
CA PRO A 169 21.28 -2.75 -12.23
C PRO A 169 21.04 -3.69 -13.42
N GLY A 170 21.68 -3.43 -14.57
CA GLY A 170 21.45 -4.13 -15.83
C GLY A 170 20.02 -4.01 -16.37
N THR A 171 19.77 -4.69 -17.49
CA THR A 171 18.46 -4.74 -18.15
C THR A 171 17.78 -6.08 -17.91
N GLY A 172 16.51 -6.04 -17.52
CA GLY A 172 15.67 -7.21 -17.30
C GLY A 172 14.88 -7.58 -18.55
N SER A 173 14.55 -8.87 -18.69
CA SER A 173 13.80 -9.40 -19.84
C SER A 173 12.39 -8.83 -20.00
N ASN A 174 11.83 -8.23 -18.94
CA ASN A 174 10.49 -7.64 -18.93
C ASN A 174 10.48 -6.10 -19.04
N ASP A 175 11.63 -5.42 -19.00
CA ASP A 175 11.69 -3.96 -18.84
C ASP A 175 10.90 -3.22 -19.94
N ALA A 176 11.09 -3.62 -21.21
CA ALA A 176 10.34 -3.05 -22.34
C ALA A 176 8.84 -3.37 -22.30
N ARG A 177 8.46 -4.55 -21.79
CA ARG A 177 7.03 -4.96 -21.68
C ARG A 177 6.33 -4.21 -20.56
N ILE A 178 7.02 -4.00 -19.42
CA ILE A 178 6.54 -3.17 -18.32
C ILE A 178 6.30 -1.74 -18.80
N ALA A 179 7.24 -1.19 -19.58
CA ALA A 179 7.12 0.15 -20.16
C ALA A 179 5.92 0.29 -21.09
N ALA A 180 5.66 -0.71 -21.93
CA ALA A 180 4.53 -0.72 -22.85
C ALA A 180 3.18 -0.87 -22.12
N ALA A 181 3.16 -1.57 -20.99
CA ALA A 181 1.95 -1.87 -20.23
C ALA A 181 1.54 -0.78 -19.22
N ALA A 182 2.14 0.42 -19.27
CA ALA A 182 1.87 1.53 -18.35
C ALA A 182 0.36 1.71 -18.13
N VAL A 183 -0.07 1.42 -16.90
CA VAL A 183 -1.44 1.01 -16.59
C VAL A 183 -2.41 2.17 -16.67
N THR A 184 -3.45 2.05 -17.50
CA THR A 184 -4.67 2.87 -17.38
C THR A 184 -5.44 2.42 -16.13
N PRO A 185 -5.70 3.29 -15.14
CA PRO A 185 -6.35 2.83 -13.92
C PRO A 185 -7.82 2.48 -14.12
N GLY A 186 -8.21 1.25 -13.75
CA GLY A 186 -9.59 0.78 -13.77
C GLY A 186 -10.41 1.38 -12.62
N GLY A 187 -11.54 2.00 -12.96
CA GLY A 187 -12.53 2.45 -11.99
C GLY A 187 -13.48 1.32 -11.58
N ALA A 188 -13.70 1.15 -10.28
CA ALA A 188 -14.80 0.31 -9.77
C ALA A 188 -15.35 0.88 -8.45
N THR A 189 -16.65 0.70 -8.23
CA THR A 189 -17.39 1.05 -7.02
C THR A 189 -17.36 -0.11 -6.01
N GLY A 190 -16.91 0.14 -4.77
CA GLY A 190 -16.71 -0.85 -3.71
C GLY A 190 -15.47 -0.54 -2.87
N SER A 191 -15.06 -1.42 -1.94
CA SER A 191 -13.72 -1.30 -1.31
C SER A 191 -12.69 -1.15 -2.44
N PRO A 192 -11.80 -0.15 -2.38
CA PRO A 192 -10.89 0.13 -3.49
C PRO A 192 -10.13 -1.15 -3.86
N SER A 193 -10.24 -1.56 -5.11
CA SER A 193 -9.54 -2.74 -5.64
C SER A 193 -8.03 -2.51 -5.57
N SER A 194 -7.26 -3.57 -5.38
CA SER A 194 -5.79 -3.46 -5.50
C SER A 194 -5.45 -2.86 -6.87
N PRO A 195 -4.60 -1.82 -6.94
CA PRO A 195 -4.04 -1.36 -8.18
C PRO A 195 -3.30 -2.51 -8.88
N ALA A 196 -3.15 -2.42 -10.21
CA ALA A 196 -2.24 -3.32 -10.91
C ALA A 196 -0.81 -3.02 -10.44
N VAL A 197 -0.07 -4.08 -10.09
CA VAL A 197 1.28 -3.97 -9.54
C VAL A 197 2.20 -4.91 -10.32
N VAL A 198 3.35 -4.38 -10.71
CA VAL A 198 4.50 -5.16 -11.17
C VAL A 198 5.13 -5.82 -9.95
N THR A 199 4.99 -7.13 -9.84
CA THR A 199 5.51 -7.92 -8.71
C THR A 199 7.03 -7.98 -8.70
N ARG A 200 7.61 -8.34 -7.55
CA ARG A 200 9.06 -8.57 -7.40
C ARG A 200 9.65 -9.48 -8.47
N ALA A 201 8.99 -10.61 -8.74
CA ALA A 201 9.40 -11.53 -9.78
C ALA A 201 9.36 -10.89 -11.17
N GLN A 202 8.37 -10.04 -11.46
CA GLN A 202 8.18 -9.44 -12.79
C GLN A 202 9.17 -8.32 -13.09
N TRP A 203 9.57 -7.50 -12.10
CA TRP A 203 10.60 -6.48 -12.31
C TRP A 203 12.04 -7.02 -12.14
N GLY A 204 12.20 -8.29 -11.76
CA GLY A 204 13.49 -8.96 -11.68
C GLY A 204 14.23 -8.71 -10.37
N ALA A 205 13.52 -8.78 -9.23
CA ALA A 205 14.12 -8.72 -7.91
C ALA A 205 15.12 -9.86 -7.71
N ASP A 206 16.37 -9.52 -7.36
CA ASP A 206 17.34 -10.51 -6.91
C ASP A 206 17.06 -10.91 -5.46
N GLU A 207 16.24 -11.95 -5.27
CA GLU A 207 15.84 -12.41 -3.93
C GLU A 207 17.00 -12.95 -3.10
N ARG A 208 18.20 -13.15 -3.68
CA ARG A 208 19.40 -13.50 -2.90
C ARG A 208 19.88 -12.35 -2.01
N LEU A 209 19.52 -11.11 -2.34
CA LEU A 209 19.81 -9.93 -1.51
C LEU A 209 18.82 -9.79 -0.34
N MET A 210 17.71 -10.53 -0.38
CA MET A 210 16.66 -10.48 0.63
C MET A 210 17.09 -11.27 1.86
N THR A 211 17.63 -10.58 2.87
CA THR A 211 18.12 -11.17 4.12
C THR A 211 17.22 -10.87 5.32
N TRP A 212 16.32 -9.89 5.22
CA TRP A 212 15.37 -9.58 6.27
C TRP A 212 14.05 -10.30 6.02
N ALA A 213 13.73 -11.29 6.85
CA ALA A 213 12.43 -11.93 6.84
C ALA A 213 11.28 -10.90 6.98
N PRO A 214 10.14 -11.08 6.27
CA PRO A 214 9.04 -10.12 6.35
C PRO A 214 8.43 -10.09 7.74
N GLU A 215 8.16 -8.89 8.22
CA GLU A 215 7.44 -8.64 9.47
C GLU A 215 6.10 -7.96 9.21
N TYR A 216 5.17 -8.14 10.14
CA TYR A 216 3.80 -7.69 9.98
C TYR A 216 3.36 -6.94 11.24
N THR A 217 2.63 -5.86 11.04
CA THR A 217 1.84 -5.20 12.09
C THR A 217 0.40 -5.70 12.00
N PRO A 218 -0.40 -5.72 13.08
CA PRO A 218 -1.80 -6.12 13.01
C PRO A 218 -2.63 -5.31 12.01
N THR A 219 -2.25 -4.06 11.75
CA THR A 219 -2.98 -3.16 10.84
C THR A 219 -2.10 -2.05 10.27
N VAL A 220 -2.50 -1.48 9.15
CA VAL A 220 -2.11 -0.14 8.72
C VAL A 220 -3.15 0.88 9.21
N ARG A 221 -2.70 2.02 9.71
CA ARG A 221 -3.53 3.17 10.13
C ARG A 221 -3.24 4.41 9.32
N ALA A 222 -2.07 4.49 8.69
CA ALA A 222 -1.67 5.64 7.89
C ALA A 222 -0.82 5.25 6.68
N VAL A 223 -0.69 6.18 5.74
CA VAL A 223 0.18 6.08 4.58
C VAL A 223 1.20 7.21 4.65
N THR A 224 2.48 6.87 4.46
CA THR A 224 3.56 7.84 4.35
C THR A 224 3.96 7.98 2.89
N VAL A 225 3.91 9.21 2.37
CA VAL A 225 4.29 9.52 0.99
C VAL A 225 5.74 10.00 0.96
N HIS A 226 6.50 9.38 0.07
CA HIS A 226 7.92 9.65 -0.18
C HIS A 226 8.16 10.06 -1.63
N HIS A 227 9.33 10.61 -1.88
CA HIS A 227 9.96 10.57 -3.20
C HIS A 227 11.28 9.80 -3.10
N THR A 228 11.83 9.35 -4.22
CA THR A 228 13.16 8.70 -4.23
C THR A 228 14.31 9.71 -4.35
N ALA A 229 14.01 11.01 -4.53
CA ALA A 229 14.98 12.08 -4.79
C ALA A 229 15.89 11.83 -6.02
N GLY A 230 15.45 10.96 -6.94
CA GLY A 230 16.16 10.64 -8.17
C GLY A 230 15.87 11.62 -9.32
N THR A 231 16.40 11.34 -10.50
CA THR A 231 16.07 12.15 -11.69
C THR A 231 14.60 12.00 -12.07
N ASN A 232 14.04 13.02 -12.73
CA ASN A 232 12.75 12.94 -13.39
C ASN A 232 12.87 12.59 -14.89
N ALA A 233 14.08 12.49 -15.44
CA ALA A 233 14.33 12.39 -16.89
C ALA A 233 14.34 10.95 -17.44
N TYR A 234 14.14 9.93 -16.60
CA TYR A 234 14.16 8.53 -17.02
C TYR A 234 12.95 8.16 -17.89
N THR A 235 13.15 7.17 -18.75
CA THR A 235 12.15 6.55 -19.63
C THR A 235 11.38 5.44 -18.91
N ALA A 236 10.22 5.06 -19.44
CA ALA A 236 9.41 3.98 -18.85
C ALA A 236 10.13 2.62 -18.85
N ALA A 237 11.01 2.38 -19.83
CA ALA A 237 11.84 1.16 -19.90
C ALA A 237 12.91 1.12 -18.81
N GLU A 238 13.33 2.27 -18.27
CA GLU A 238 14.30 2.34 -17.19
C GLU A 238 13.68 2.20 -15.80
N SER A 239 12.35 2.33 -15.66
CA SER A 239 11.67 2.27 -14.36
C SER A 239 12.05 1.01 -13.55
N ALA A 240 11.99 -0.17 -14.18
CA ALA A 240 12.31 -1.44 -13.51
C ALA A 240 13.80 -1.55 -13.14
N ALA A 241 14.69 -1.02 -13.98
CA ALA A 241 16.14 -0.95 -13.70
C ALA A 241 16.44 -0.05 -12.50
N ILE A 242 15.79 1.12 -12.41
CA ILE A 242 15.90 2.02 -11.26
C ILE A 242 15.44 1.32 -9.98
N VAL A 243 14.30 0.61 -10.02
CA VAL A 243 13.80 -0.17 -8.85
C VAL A 243 14.81 -1.24 -8.42
N ARG A 244 15.39 -2.00 -9.36
CA ARG A 244 16.46 -2.99 -9.07
C ARG A 244 17.69 -2.34 -8.44
N GLY A 245 18.09 -1.17 -8.93
CA GLY A 245 19.24 -0.43 -8.41
C GLY A 245 19.00 0.11 -6.99
N ILE A 246 17.82 0.70 -6.73
CA ILE A 246 17.41 1.12 -5.37
C ILE A 246 17.36 -0.09 -4.42
N TYR A 247 16.79 -1.21 -4.85
CA TYR A 247 16.76 -2.44 -4.07
C TYR A 247 18.17 -2.93 -3.74
N THR A 248 19.06 -2.97 -4.72
CA THR A 248 20.46 -3.37 -4.52
C THR A 248 21.17 -2.44 -3.54
N TYR A 249 21.02 -1.13 -3.69
CA TYR A 249 21.61 -0.15 -2.79
C TYR A 249 21.13 -0.35 -1.35
N HIS A 250 19.81 -0.47 -1.15
CA HIS A 250 19.24 -0.68 0.18
C HIS A 250 19.68 -2.01 0.79
N ALA A 251 19.52 -3.11 0.06
CA ALA A 251 19.75 -4.44 0.59
C ALA A 251 21.24 -4.72 0.83
N ARG A 252 22.11 -4.33 -0.11
CA ARG A 252 23.55 -4.63 -0.08
C ARG A 252 24.40 -3.50 0.50
N THR A 253 24.27 -2.29 -0.04
CA THR A 253 25.15 -1.17 0.36
C THR A 253 24.78 -0.65 1.74
N GLN A 254 23.50 -0.32 1.97
CA GLN A 254 23.04 0.15 3.28
C GLN A 254 22.86 -0.97 4.32
N GLY A 255 22.82 -2.23 3.87
CA GLY A 255 22.67 -3.41 4.72
C GLY A 255 21.24 -3.66 5.22
N TRP A 256 20.24 -3.11 4.53
CA TRP A 256 18.84 -3.19 4.93
C TRP A 256 18.15 -4.51 4.62
N GLY A 257 18.84 -5.46 3.99
CA GLY A 257 18.32 -6.78 3.69
C GLY A 257 17.00 -6.86 2.89
N ASP A 258 16.40 -5.74 2.50
CA ASP A 258 15.38 -5.56 1.47
C ASP A 258 15.13 -4.04 1.23
N ILE A 259 14.40 -3.68 0.19
CA ILE A 259 14.07 -2.30 -0.19
C ILE A 259 13.25 -1.57 0.89
N GLY A 260 13.59 -0.32 1.20
CA GLY A 260 13.00 0.47 2.29
C GLY A 260 11.48 0.71 2.18
N TYR A 261 10.96 0.84 0.96
CA TYR A 261 9.56 1.21 0.71
C TYR A 261 8.64 -0.01 0.55
N ASN A 262 7.35 0.12 0.89
CA ASN A 262 6.39 -0.94 0.57
C ASN A 262 6.14 -1.03 -0.93
N VAL A 263 6.05 0.11 -1.61
CA VAL A 263 5.83 0.23 -3.06
C VAL A 263 6.52 1.46 -3.63
N LEU A 264 6.86 1.39 -4.91
CA LEU A 264 7.40 2.50 -5.68
C LEU A 264 6.46 2.81 -6.85
N VAL A 265 6.28 4.08 -7.18
CA VAL A 265 5.41 4.55 -8.26
C VAL A 265 6.22 5.41 -9.21
N ASP A 266 6.32 5.01 -10.47
CA ASP A 266 7.07 5.78 -11.46
C ASP A 266 6.30 7.01 -11.98
N ARG A 267 6.99 7.83 -12.78
CA ARG A 267 6.42 9.05 -13.40
C ARG A 267 5.29 8.77 -14.42
N PHE A 268 5.12 7.51 -14.82
CA PHE A 268 4.14 7.04 -15.79
C PHE A 268 2.92 6.39 -15.11
N GLY A 269 2.95 6.21 -13.78
CA GLY A 269 1.88 5.61 -12.99
C GLY A 269 2.04 4.10 -12.77
N THR A 270 3.14 3.51 -13.21
CA THR A 270 3.44 2.09 -12.95
C THR A 270 3.75 1.90 -11.47
N VAL A 271 3.10 0.92 -10.85
CA VAL A 271 3.35 0.55 -9.45
C VAL A 271 4.24 -0.69 -9.39
N PHE A 272 5.32 -0.61 -8.62
CA PHE A 272 6.24 -1.71 -8.35
C PHE A 272 6.10 -2.17 -6.90
N GLU A 273 5.99 -3.49 -6.71
CA GLU A 273 6.06 -4.09 -5.38
C GLU A 273 7.48 -3.91 -4.81
N GLY A 274 7.57 -3.25 -3.65
CA GLY A 274 8.82 -3.05 -2.93
C GLY A 274 9.06 -4.16 -1.92
N ARG A 275 8.94 -3.82 -0.62
CA ARG A 275 9.18 -4.71 0.52
C ARG A 275 8.44 -6.05 0.40
N ALA A 276 9.19 -7.14 0.49
CA ALA A 276 8.68 -8.51 0.45
C ALA A 276 7.73 -8.80 1.62
N GLY A 277 6.75 -9.68 1.39
CA GLY A 277 5.76 -10.11 2.39
C GLY A 277 4.31 -10.01 1.94
N GLY A 278 4.07 -9.41 0.78
CA GLY A 278 2.78 -9.39 0.08
C GLY A 278 1.93 -8.16 0.37
N LEU A 279 1.50 -7.47 -0.69
CA LEU A 279 0.71 -6.23 -0.62
C LEU A 279 -0.71 -6.39 -0.05
N ALA A 280 -1.24 -7.60 0.10
CA ALA A 280 -2.50 -7.80 0.82
C ALA A 280 -2.33 -7.70 2.34
N ARG A 281 -1.09 -7.82 2.85
CA ARG A 281 -0.78 -7.86 4.28
C ARG A 281 -0.24 -6.50 4.75
N SER A 282 -0.29 -6.28 6.05
CA SER A 282 0.26 -5.09 6.72
C SER A 282 1.77 -5.27 6.99
N VAL A 283 2.55 -5.38 5.92
CA VAL A 283 3.99 -5.57 5.96
C VAL A 283 4.69 -4.33 6.53
N ILE A 284 5.55 -4.53 7.52
CA ILE A 284 6.41 -3.47 8.06
C ILE A 284 7.59 -3.28 7.09
N ALA A 285 7.78 -2.04 6.64
CA ALA A 285 8.87 -1.64 5.78
C ALA A 285 9.87 -0.76 6.57
N ALA A 286 10.88 -0.21 5.90
CA ALA A 286 11.91 0.64 6.51
C ALA A 286 12.00 1.94 5.70
N HIS A 287 10.98 2.79 5.82
CA HIS A 287 10.87 4.02 5.03
C HIS A 287 10.81 5.29 5.88
N ALA A 288 10.39 5.22 7.14
CA ALA A 288 10.31 6.38 8.03
C ALA A 288 10.74 5.98 9.45
N GLY A 289 11.96 6.36 9.84
CA GLY A 289 12.49 6.09 11.18
C GLY A 289 11.52 6.52 12.28
N GLY A 290 11.29 5.65 13.26
CA GLY A 290 10.29 5.88 14.32
C GLY A 290 8.84 5.57 13.93
N PHE A 291 8.49 5.47 12.64
CA PHE A 291 7.10 5.38 12.17
C PHE A 291 6.88 4.27 11.12
N ASN A 292 7.75 3.27 11.06
CA ASN A 292 7.65 2.13 10.15
C ASN A 292 6.48 1.17 10.48
N ARG A 293 6.07 1.11 11.75
CA ARG A 293 4.93 0.28 12.18
C ARG A 293 3.61 1.03 11.99
N GLU A 294 2.57 0.27 11.67
CA GLU A 294 1.20 0.78 11.43
C GLU A 294 1.09 1.77 10.25
N THR A 295 2.14 1.90 9.44
CA THR A 295 2.16 2.74 8.25
C THR A 295 2.43 1.92 6.98
N PHE A 296 2.13 2.51 5.84
CA PHE A 296 2.46 1.95 4.52
C PHE A 296 3.15 3.03 3.69
N GLY A 297 4.40 2.78 3.30
CA GLY A 297 5.26 3.73 2.60
C GLY A 297 5.16 3.61 1.08
N ILE A 298 4.75 4.70 0.43
CA ILE A 298 4.68 4.83 -1.04
C ILE A 298 5.77 5.81 -1.48
N ALA A 299 6.72 5.37 -2.31
CA ALA A 299 7.75 6.25 -2.88
C ALA A 299 7.46 6.60 -4.34
N MET A 300 7.22 7.88 -4.60
CA MET A 300 7.14 8.41 -5.96
C MET A 300 8.56 8.52 -6.54
N MET A 301 8.85 7.83 -7.64
CA MET A 301 10.19 7.83 -8.23
C MET A 301 10.46 9.14 -8.95
N GLY A 302 11.42 9.91 -8.42
CA GLY A 302 11.81 11.23 -8.94
C GLY A 302 12.16 12.24 -7.84
N ASP A 303 12.47 13.46 -8.26
CA ASP A 303 12.74 14.61 -7.38
C ASP A 303 11.63 15.64 -7.55
N PHE A 304 10.83 15.82 -6.50
CA PHE A 304 9.69 16.75 -6.48
C PHE A 304 9.96 17.97 -5.60
N THR A 305 11.22 18.36 -5.46
CA THR A 305 11.62 19.57 -4.75
C THR A 305 11.14 20.82 -5.49
N SER A 306 11.40 20.88 -6.79
CA SER A 306 11.02 22.01 -7.65
C SER A 306 9.98 21.64 -8.72
N VAL A 307 9.93 20.38 -9.15
CA VAL A 307 9.00 19.88 -10.17
C VAL A 307 7.83 19.16 -9.53
N ALA A 308 6.61 19.31 -10.05
CA ALA A 308 5.45 18.60 -9.54
C ALA A 308 5.47 17.12 -9.93
N PRO A 309 5.00 16.21 -9.05
CA PRO A 309 4.74 14.84 -9.46
C PRO A 309 3.71 14.81 -10.60
N PRO A 310 3.94 14.05 -11.68
CA PRO A 310 3.00 13.94 -12.79
C PRO A 310 1.64 13.39 -12.34
N ALA A 311 0.58 13.73 -13.09
CA ALA A 311 -0.77 13.28 -12.79
C ALA A 311 -0.92 11.74 -12.66
N PRO A 312 -0.31 10.90 -13.53
CA PRO A 312 -0.35 9.45 -13.36
C PRO A 312 0.24 8.97 -12.04
N THR A 313 1.35 9.56 -11.59
CA THR A 313 1.99 9.25 -10.30
C THR A 313 1.10 9.62 -9.12
N LEU A 314 0.47 10.80 -9.17
CA LEU A 314 -0.46 11.24 -8.12
C LEU A 314 -1.69 10.33 -8.03
N GLU A 315 -2.24 9.92 -9.17
CA GLU A 315 -3.39 9.02 -9.24
C GLU A 315 -3.04 7.64 -8.69
N ALA A 316 -1.95 7.02 -9.14
CA ALA A 316 -1.51 5.71 -8.64
C ALA A 316 -1.19 5.76 -7.13
N THR A 317 -0.57 6.84 -6.65
CA THR A 317 -0.32 7.05 -5.21
C THR A 317 -1.62 7.12 -4.42
N ALA A 318 -2.62 7.86 -4.90
CA ALA A 318 -3.92 7.96 -4.24
C ALA A 318 -4.69 6.63 -4.27
N GLN A 319 -4.58 5.85 -5.34
CA GLN A 319 -5.19 4.52 -5.45
C GLN A 319 -4.57 3.52 -4.48
N LEU A 320 -3.25 3.54 -4.32
CA LEU A 320 -2.55 2.71 -3.33
C LEU A 320 -2.94 3.11 -1.90
N ALA A 321 -3.01 4.41 -1.62
CA ALA A 321 -3.44 4.90 -0.32
C ALA A 321 -4.90 4.50 -0.04
N ALA A 322 -5.78 4.60 -1.05
CA ALA A 322 -7.18 4.21 -0.94
C ALA A 322 -7.30 2.70 -0.72
N TYR A 323 -6.63 1.88 -1.52
CA TYR A 323 -6.59 0.42 -1.37
C TYR A 323 -6.18 0.02 0.05
N LYS A 324 -5.12 0.64 0.59
CA LYS A 324 -4.58 0.30 1.91
C LYS A 324 -5.46 0.75 3.05
N LEU A 325 -5.96 1.99 3.01
CA LEU A 325 -6.79 2.53 4.08
C LEU A 325 -8.22 1.99 3.99
N GLY A 326 -8.84 2.05 2.81
CA GLY A 326 -10.19 1.54 2.55
C GLY A 326 -10.31 0.04 2.76
N GLY A 327 -9.32 -0.74 2.33
CA GLY A 327 -9.23 -2.19 2.56
C GLY A 327 -9.10 -2.60 4.03
N LEU A 328 -8.99 -1.63 4.95
CA LEU A 328 -8.97 -1.82 6.40
C LEU A 328 -9.98 -0.91 7.12
N TYR A 329 -10.98 -0.38 6.40
CA TYR A 329 -11.99 0.55 6.94
C TYR A 329 -11.43 1.81 7.63
N ARG A 330 -10.22 2.25 7.24
CA ARG A 330 -9.60 3.47 7.74
C ARG A 330 -10.14 4.67 6.98
N ASP A 331 -10.58 5.67 7.73
CA ASP A 331 -11.00 6.94 7.16
C ASP A 331 -9.76 7.72 6.70
N PRO A 332 -9.60 8.00 5.39
CA PRO A 332 -8.46 8.73 4.87
C PRO A 332 -8.43 10.21 5.27
N ASN A 333 -9.54 10.77 5.77
CA ASN A 333 -9.60 12.13 6.30
C ASN A 333 -9.30 12.21 7.81
N ALA A 334 -9.13 11.06 8.47
CA ALA A 334 -8.89 11.04 9.90
C ALA A 334 -7.52 11.62 10.27
N THR A 335 -7.46 12.19 11.47
CA THR A 335 -6.19 12.37 12.18
C THR A 335 -5.95 11.13 13.04
N VAL A 336 -4.77 10.53 12.90
CA VAL A 336 -4.35 9.33 13.60
C VAL A 336 -3.22 9.65 14.58
N SER A 337 -3.27 9.03 15.76
CA SER A 337 -2.17 9.11 16.73
C SER A 337 -1.23 7.92 16.56
N LEU A 338 0.00 8.17 16.11
CA LEU A 338 1.06 7.17 15.93
C LEU A 338 2.13 7.39 17.00
N THR A 339 2.68 6.30 17.55
CA THR A 339 3.73 6.37 18.57
C THR A 339 5.09 6.20 17.91
N SER A 340 5.97 7.18 18.07
CA SER A 340 7.35 7.09 17.57
C SER A 340 8.09 5.98 18.30
N THR A 341 8.82 5.13 17.57
CA THR A 341 9.85 4.25 18.15
C THR A 341 11.22 4.95 18.27
N GLY A 342 11.33 6.22 17.87
CA GLY A 342 12.58 6.97 17.81
C GLY A 342 13.55 6.45 16.74
N GLY A 343 14.81 6.89 16.83
CA GLY A 343 15.90 6.46 15.94
C GLY A 343 15.98 7.22 14.60
N GLY A 344 17.11 7.04 13.92
CA GLY A 344 17.38 7.57 12.58
C GLY A 344 17.17 9.08 12.47
N THR A 345 16.44 9.51 11.43
CA THR A 345 16.03 10.91 11.24
C THR A 345 14.72 11.27 11.95
N SER A 346 14.16 10.41 12.80
CA SER A 346 12.89 10.72 13.47
C SER A 346 12.99 12.02 14.25
N ARG A 347 12.03 12.93 14.04
CA ARG A 347 11.94 14.21 14.78
C ARG A 347 11.42 14.03 16.20
N TYR A 348 10.96 12.83 16.55
CA TYR A 348 10.26 12.56 17.79
C TYR A 348 10.95 11.44 18.58
N PRO A 349 11.18 11.62 19.89
CA PRO A 349 11.78 10.57 20.72
C PRO A 349 10.85 9.35 20.84
N ALA A 350 11.45 8.20 21.15
CA ALA A 350 10.72 6.96 21.37
C ALA A 350 9.63 7.13 22.45
N GLY A 351 8.46 6.54 22.21
CA GLY A 351 7.28 6.63 23.09
C GLY A 351 6.42 7.88 22.89
N ARG A 352 6.86 8.86 22.08
CA ARG A 352 6.05 10.06 21.80
C ARG A 352 4.89 9.73 20.86
N ALA A 353 3.66 9.93 21.33
CA ALA A 353 2.47 9.94 20.48
C ALA A 353 2.40 11.24 19.66
N VAL A 354 2.19 11.11 18.35
CA VAL A 354 2.13 12.21 17.37
C VAL A 354 0.83 12.10 16.57
N SER A 355 0.11 13.21 16.48
CA SER A 355 -1.12 13.31 15.69
C SER A 355 -0.79 13.70 14.25
N LEU A 356 -1.19 12.87 13.30
CA LEU A 356 -0.87 13.02 11.87
C LEU A 356 -2.12 12.80 11.03
N PRO A 357 -2.26 13.42 9.85
CA PRO A 357 -3.25 12.99 8.87
C PRO A 357 -3.04 11.52 8.49
N ALA A 358 -4.10 10.77 8.19
CA ALA A 358 -3.99 9.37 7.76
C ALA A 358 -3.18 9.18 6.46
N VAL A 359 -3.00 10.23 5.67
CA VAL A 359 -2.03 10.28 4.56
C VAL A 359 -1.11 11.49 4.78
N PHE A 360 0.17 11.26 5.05
CA PHE A 360 1.11 12.29 5.46
C PHE A 360 2.45 12.19 4.71
N ALA A 361 3.20 13.28 4.70
CA ALA A 361 4.50 13.36 4.02
C ALA A 361 5.61 12.89 4.97
N HIS A 362 6.67 12.28 4.45
CA HIS A 362 7.79 11.82 5.30
C HIS A 362 8.35 12.93 6.22
N ARG A 363 8.52 14.15 5.71
CA ARG A 363 9.00 15.31 6.50
C ARG A 363 8.12 15.71 7.71
N ASP A 364 6.88 15.22 7.77
CA ASP A 364 6.01 15.44 8.94
C ASP A 364 6.53 14.66 10.17
N VAL A 365 7.34 13.62 9.96
CA VAL A 365 7.90 12.75 11.00
C VAL A 365 9.42 12.61 11.01
N GLY A 366 10.08 12.78 9.85
CA GLY A 366 11.53 12.66 9.68
C GLY A 366 12.21 14.02 9.42
N ALA A 367 13.49 14.13 9.76
CA ALA A 367 14.34 15.27 9.46
C ALA A 367 14.88 15.15 8.01
N THR A 368 13.98 15.36 7.05
CA THR A 368 14.20 15.16 5.61
C THR A 368 13.44 16.21 4.80
N GLU A 369 13.83 16.44 3.54
CA GLU A 369 13.03 17.21 2.59
C GLU A 369 11.97 16.35 1.89
N CYS A 370 12.00 15.03 2.03
CA CYS A 370 11.04 14.12 1.40
C CYS A 370 9.56 14.44 1.74
N PRO A 371 8.63 14.47 0.76
CA PRO A 371 8.74 14.11 -0.66
C PRO A 371 9.06 15.29 -1.60
N GLY A 372 9.86 16.26 -1.16
CA GLY A 372 10.14 17.50 -1.91
C GLY A 372 9.06 18.58 -1.74
N ASN A 373 9.40 19.85 -1.98
CA ASN A 373 8.50 20.98 -1.70
C ASN A 373 7.25 20.97 -2.59
N THR A 374 7.39 20.63 -3.87
CA THR A 374 6.22 20.47 -4.74
C THR A 374 5.46 19.19 -4.43
N GLY A 375 6.14 18.10 -4.07
CA GLY A 375 5.48 16.89 -3.57
C GLY A 375 4.59 17.15 -2.35
N VAL A 376 5.06 17.97 -1.39
CA VAL A 376 4.25 18.42 -0.25
C VAL A 376 3.06 19.26 -0.68
N ARG A 377 3.24 20.18 -1.63
CA ARG A 377 2.13 20.97 -2.19
C ARG A 377 1.06 20.10 -2.85
N SER A 378 1.42 18.90 -3.32
CA SER A 378 0.48 17.92 -3.89
C SER A 378 -0.23 17.03 -2.86
N MET A 379 0.14 17.06 -1.57
CA MET A 379 -0.48 16.23 -0.54
C MET A 379 -2.00 16.45 -0.37
N PRO A 380 -2.55 17.68 -0.44
CA PRO A 380 -4.00 17.88 -0.45
C PRO A 380 -4.69 17.18 -1.63
N THR A 381 -4.09 17.17 -2.82
CA THR A 381 -4.60 16.45 -4.00
C THR A 381 -4.65 14.95 -3.75
N ILE A 382 -3.56 14.38 -3.22
CA ILE A 382 -3.50 12.94 -2.89
C ILE A 382 -4.56 12.58 -1.85
N ARG A 383 -4.71 13.37 -0.78
CA ARG A 383 -5.71 13.15 0.28
C ARG A 383 -7.14 13.20 -0.27
N SER A 384 -7.47 14.25 -1.01
CA SER A 384 -8.79 14.44 -1.62
C SER A 384 -9.13 13.29 -2.56
N ARG A 385 -8.18 12.90 -3.43
CA ARG A 385 -8.38 11.78 -4.35
C ARG A 385 -8.51 10.45 -3.62
N THR A 386 -7.71 10.22 -2.58
CA THR A 386 -7.81 9.03 -1.71
C THR A 386 -9.19 8.95 -1.07
N ALA A 387 -9.69 10.04 -0.50
CA ALA A 387 -11.02 10.09 0.11
C ALA A 387 -12.14 9.82 -0.91
N ALA A 388 -12.03 10.38 -2.12
CA ALA A 388 -12.99 10.13 -3.18
C ALA A 388 -13.01 8.65 -3.61
N LEU A 389 -11.85 8.01 -3.68
CA LEU A 389 -11.71 6.59 -4.06
C LEU A 389 -12.20 5.64 -2.96
N VAL A 390 -11.95 5.95 -1.69
CA VAL A 390 -12.47 5.17 -0.55
C VAL A 390 -14.00 5.33 -0.43
N GLY A 391 -14.51 6.52 -0.73
CA GLY A 391 -15.93 6.83 -0.63
C GLY A 391 -16.42 6.89 0.82
N ASN A 392 -17.74 6.79 1.00
CA ASN A 392 -18.36 6.92 2.31
C ASN A 392 -18.30 5.59 3.10
N LEU A 393 -17.26 5.41 3.91
CA LEU A 393 -17.14 4.23 4.77
C LEU A 393 -18.28 4.09 5.79
N ALA A 394 -18.97 5.18 6.16
CA ALA A 394 -20.05 5.13 7.15
C ALA A 394 -21.29 4.39 6.62
N SER A 395 -21.44 4.21 5.31
CA SER A 395 -22.57 3.48 4.72
C SER A 395 -22.44 1.96 4.79
N TYR A 396 -21.26 1.42 5.12
CA TYR A 396 -20.98 -0.01 5.12
C TYR A 396 -21.48 -0.68 6.41
N PRO A 397 -22.51 -1.55 6.36
CA PRO A 397 -23.09 -2.14 7.57
C PRO A 397 -22.13 -3.06 8.31
N ILE A 398 -21.23 -3.74 7.59
CA ILE A 398 -20.19 -4.58 8.20
C ILE A 398 -19.23 -3.72 9.04
N ARG A 399 -18.81 -2.55 8.53
CA ARG A 399 -17.95 -1.63 9.26
C ARG A 399 -18.63 -1.11 10.53
N GLN A 400 -19.89 -0.72 10.45
CA GLN A 400 -20.66 -0.28 11.63
C GLN A 400 -20.71 -1.37 12.70
N LYS A 401 -20.97 -2.62 12.29
CA LYS A 401 -20.97 -3.77 13.18
C LYS A 401 -19.59 -4.01 13.81
N TRP A 402 -18.52 -3.92 13.02
CA TRP A 402 -17.15 -4.05 13.52
C TRP A 402 -16.81 -2.98 14.55
N LEU A 403 -17.15 -1.71 14.31
CA LEU A 403 -16.92 -0.63 15.28
C LEU A 403 -17.61 -0.89 16.62
N ALA A 404 -18.85 -1.40 16.59
CA ALA A 404 -19.59 -1.77 17.81
C ALA A 404 -19.01 -2.98 18.56
N LEU A 405 -18.27 -3.84 17.87
CA LEU A 405 -17.70 -5.08 18.40
C LEU A 405 -16.17 -5.08 18.45
N ARG A 406 -15.51 -3.93 18.31
CA ARG A 406 -14.05 -3.83 18.13
C ARG A 406 -13.23 -4.36 19.33
N SER A 407 -13.81 -4.40 20.53
CA SER A 407 -13.14 -5.01 21.69
C SER A 407 -13.11 -6.54 21.62
N VAL A 408 -13.98 -7.15 20.82
CA VAL A 408 -14.13 -8.59 20.66
C VAL A 408 -13.56 -9.05 19.31
N LEU A 409 -13.81 -8.28 18.27
CA LEU A 409 -13.28 -8.47 16.93
C LEU A 409 -11.96 -7.70 16.81
N ALA A 410 -10.89 -8.41 16.49
CA ALA A 410 -9.60 -7.81 16.19
C ALA A 410 -9.62 -6.91 14.93
N GLU A 411 -8.44 -6.54 14.43
CA GLU A 411 -8.34 -5.69 13.25
C GLU A 411 -8.77 -6.43 11.97
N PRO A 412 -9.48 -5.76 11.03
CA PRO A 412 -9.91 -6.37 9.78
C PRO A 412 -8.69 -6.83 8.98
N SER A 413 -8.81 -7.97 8.32
CA SER A 413 -7.75 -8.57 7.51
C SER A 413 -8.15 -8.74 6.05
N VAL A 414 -9.44 -9.02 5.80
CA VAL A 414 -10.00 -9.16 4.45
C VAL A 414 -11.38 -8.54 4.46
N VAL A 415 -11.55 -7.41 3.76
CA VAL A 415 -12.74 -6.54 3.85
C VAL A 415 -13.68 -6.75 2.66
N GLU A 416 -15.00 -6.75 2.92
CA GLU A 416 -16.10 -6.72 1.91
C GLU A 416 -15.98 -7.77 0.79
N SER A 417 -15.41 -8.93 1.09
CA SER A 417 -15.23 -10.00 0.10
C SER A 417 -16.56 -10.66 -0.25
N PRO A 418 -16.78 -11.05 -1.52
CA PRO A 418 -17.98 -11.78 -1.90
C PRO A 418 -18.01 -13.18 -1.26
N THR A 419 -19.22 -13.71 -1.09
CA THR A 419 -19.49 -15.08 -0.63
C THR A 419 -20.37 -15.81 -1.63
N ALA A 420 -20.48 -17.14 -1.51
CA ALA A 420 -21.29 -17.99 -2.40
C ALA A 420 -22.80 -17.68 -2.43
N ARG A 421 -23.33 -16.85 -1.51
CA ARG A 421 -24.76 -16.52 -1.40
C ARG A 421 -25.07 -15.06 -1.70
N SER A 422 -24.29 -14.43 -2.58
CA SER A 422 -24.42 -13.00 -2.93
C SER A 422 -24.38 -12.06 -1.72
N ALA A 423 -23.70 -12.49 -0.64
CA ALA A 423 -23.46 -11.71 0.56
C ALA A 423 -22.01 -11.24 0.60
N ARG A 424 -21.74 -10.22 1.42
CA ARG A 424 -20.40 -9.71 1.71
C ARG A 424 -19.91 -10.24 3.06
N VAL A 425 -18.60 -10.42 3.19
CA VAL A 425 -17.96 -10.79 4.44
C VAL A 425 -16.70 -9.97 4.67
N THR A 426 -16.52 -9.49 5.90
CA THR A 426 -15.21 -9.04 6.39
C THR A 426 -14.70 -10.04 7.43
N ARG A 427 -13.45 -10.45 7.27
CA ARG A 427 -12.72 -11.30 8.23
C ARG A 427 -11.76 -10.44 9.05
N PHE A 428 -11.49 -10.89 10.27
CA PHE A 428 -10.65 -10.20 11.25
C PHE A 428 -9.43 -11.07 11.60
N SER A 429 -8.33 -10.41 11.99
CA SER A 429 -7.07 -11.05 12.34
C SER A 429 -7.16 -11.80 13.68
N GLY A 430 -6.95 -13.12 13.68
CA GLY A 430 -7.01 -13.93 14.91
C GLY A 430 -8.41 -14.43 15.29
N ALA A 431 -8.43 -15.58 15.99
CA ALA A 431 -9.57 -16.27 16.64
C ALA A 431 -10.91 -16.39 15.88
N ASN A 432 -10.88 -16.41 14.54
CA ASN A 432 -12.01 -16.78 13.66
C ASN A 432 -13.25 -15.88 13.80
N GLY A 433 -13.05 -14.56 13.78
CA GLY A 433 -14.13 -13.59 13.68
C GLY A 433 -14.44 -13.20 12.23
N ALA A 434 -15.71 -13.19 11.87
CA ALA A 434 -16.20 -12.63 10.62
C ALA A 434 -17.53 -11.90 10.82
N VAL A 435 -17.75 -10.86 10.03
CA VAL A 435 -19.04 -10.18 9.95
C VAL A 435 -19.56 -10.35 8.54
N TYR A 436 -20.78 -10.86 8.42
CA TYR A 436 -21.47 -11.11 7.16
C TYR A 436 -22.56 -10.09 6.97
N TRP A 437 -22.77 -9.64 5.74
CA TRP A 437 -23.89 -8.78 5.38
C TRP A 437 -24.57 -9.22 4.09
N SER A 438 -25.90 -9.23 4.12
CA SER A 438 -26.74 -9.25 2.92
C SER A 438 -27.99 -8.39 3.15
N SER A 439 -28.64 -7.94 2.07
CA SER A 439 -29.93 -7.24 2.16
C SER A 439 -31.01 -8.08 2.86
N ALA A 440 -30.93 -9.41 2.77
CA ALA A 440 -31.90 -10.32 3.35
C ALA A 440 -31.73 -10.56 4.86
N THR A 441 -30.51 -10.42 5.39
CA THR A 441 -30.23 -10.74 6.80
C THR A 441 -29.77 -9.55 7.62
N GLY A 442 -29.15 -8.53 7.02
CA GLY A 442 -28.43 -7.49 7.75
C GLY A 442 -26.99 -7.90 8.08
N ALA A 443 -26.31 -7.10 8.90
CA ALA A 443 -24.92 -7.35 9.30
C ALA A 443 -24.85 -8.12 10.62
N TRP A 444 -24.15 -9.27 10.65
CA TRP A 444 -24.04 -10.12 11.84
C TRP A 444 -22.66 -10.71 12.01
N ALA A 445 -22.17 -10.68 13.25
CA ALA A 445 -20.88 -11.21 13.64
C ALA A 445 -20.99 -12.68 14.08
N VAL A 446 -20.04 -13.49 13.62
CA VAL A 446 -19.81 -14.86 14.10
C VAL A 446 -18.34 -14.95 14.44
N TYR A 447 -18.02 -15.31 15.69
CA TYR A 447 -16.64 -15.30 16.19
C TYR A 447 -16.41 -16.40 17.23
N GLY A 448 -15.17 -16.54 17.70
CA GLY A 448 -14.79 -17.48 18.75
C GLY A 448 -15.03 -18.96 18.35
N THR A 449 -15.43 -19.79 19.30
CA THR A 449 -15.64 -21.23 19.07
C THR A 449 -16.80 -21.49 18.11
N ILE A 450 -17.86 -20.67 18.15
CA ILE A 450 -18.98 -20.75 17.21
C ILE A 450 -18.50 -20.39 15.80
N GLY A 451 -17.74 -19.30 15.64
CA GLY A 451 -17.14 -18.90 14.37
C GLY A 451 -16.24 -19.98 13.78
N THR A 452 -15.37 -20.55 14.60
CA THR A 452 -14.50 -21.68 14.23
C THR A 452 -15.31 -22.87 13.72
N ARG A 453 -16.41 -23.22 14.42
CA ARG A 453 -17.28 -24.32 13.99
C ARG A 453 -18.00 -23.98 12.68
N TYR A 454 -18.49 -22.75 12.53
CA TYR A 454 -19.18 -22.30 11.33
C TYR A 454 -18.26 -22.30 10.11
N ASP A 455 -17.02 -21.84 10.25
CA ASP A 455 -16.00 -21.91 9.19
C ASP A 455 -15.69 -23.36 8.80
N ALA A 456 -15.54 -24.27 9.78
CA ALA A 456 -15.33 -25.70 9.52
C ALA A 456 -16.49 -26.37 8.77
N LEU A 457 -17.71 -25.81 8.84
CA LEU A 457 -18.89 -26.28 8.10
C LEU A 457 -18.98 -25.68 6.68
N GLY A 458 -18.06 -24.79 6.29
CA GLY A 458 -18.09 -24.08 5.00
C GLY A 458 -18.70 -22.67 5.07
N ALA A 459 -18.83 -22.09 6.27
CA ALA A 459 -19.31 -20.73 6.51
C ALA A 459 -20.64 -20.42 5.78
N ALA A 460 -20.71 -19.29 5.07
CA ALA A 460 -21.90 -18.89 4.30
C ALA A 460 -22.30 -19.89 3.20
N GLY A 461 -21.37 -20.74 2.75
CA GLY A 461 -21.64 -21.83 1.81
C GLY A 461 -22.24 -23.07 2.48
N SER A 462 -22.22 -23.16 3.80
CA SER A 462 -22.72 -24.32 4.55
C SER A 462 -24.24 -24.50 4.45
N VAL A 463 -24.71 -25.64 4.94
CA VAL A 463 -26.14 -25.96 5.09
C VAL A 463 -26.88 -25.01 6.04
N LEU A 464 -26.17 -24.29 6.92
CA LEU A 464 -26.75 -23.32 7.85
C LEU A 464 -27.09 -21.99 7.15
N GLY A 465 -26.38 -21.66 6.08
CA GLY A 465 -26.51 -20.37 5.40
C GLY A 465 -26.04 -19.19 6.25
N LEU A 466 -26.47 -17.98 5.88
CA LEU A 466 -26.00 -16.74 6.52
C LEU A 466 -26.45 -16.62 7.99
N PRO A 467 -25.66 -15.95 8.84
CA PRO A 467 -26.08 -15.62 10.20
C PRO A 467 -27.27 -14.66 10.21
N ARG A 468 -28.07 -14.74 11.28
CA ARG A 468 -29.22 -13.86 11.57
C ARG A 468 -29.11 -13.13 12.91
N THR A 469 -28.11 -13.47 13.72
CA THR A 469 -27.84 -12.82 15.00
C THR A 469 -26.33 -12.71 15.19
N ASP A 470 -25.93 -11.73 16.00
CA ASP A 470 -24.66 -11.80 16.71
C ASP A 470 -24.70 -12.94 17.74
N GLU A 471 -23.56 -13.25 18.36
CA GLU A 471 -23.49 -14.23 19.45
C GLU A 471 -24.32 -13.72 20.65
N LYS A 472 -25.19 -14.58 21.19
CA LYS A 472 -26.06 -14.29 22.33
C LYS A 472 -25.78 -15.23 23.49
N ALA A 473 -25.99 -14.74 24.72
CA ALA A 473 -26.08 -15.60 25.89
C ALA A 473 -27.30 -16.51 25.76
N THR A 474 -27.16 -17.79 26.11
CA THR A 474 -28.33 -18.63 26.32
C THR A 474 -29.10 -18.18 27.56
N PRO A 475 -30.44 -18.33 27.57
CA PRO A 475 -31.28 -17.99 28.71
C PRO A 475 -30.85 -18.59 30.06
N ASP A 476 -30.25 -19.78 30.10
CA ASP A 476 -29.72 -20.38 31.34
C ASP A 476 -28.39 -19.76 31.85
N GLY A 477 -27.80 -18.84 31.08
CA GLY A 477 -26.55 -18.16 31.41
C GLY A 477 -25.29 -19.01 31.28
N ARG A 478 -25.37 -20.25 30.78
CA ARG A 478 -24.23 -21.20 30.74
C ARG A 478 -23.54 -21.27 29.39
N GLY A 479 -24.21 -20.88 28.32
CA GLY A 479 -23.75 -21.07 26.96
C GLY A 479 -23.92 -19.82 26.10
N ARG A 480 -23.54 -19.99 24.84
CA ARG A 480 -23.63 -18.97 23.80
C ARG A 480 -24.26 -19.58 22.55
N TYR A 481 -24.92 -18.77 21.72
CA TYR A 481 -25.44 -19.25 20.45
C TYR A 481 -25.49 -18.17 19.37
N ASN A 482 -25.40 -18.60 18.12
CA ASN A 482 -25.77 -17.81 16.94
C ASN A 482 -26.90 -18.53 16.19
N GLN A 483 -27.84 -17.74 15.66
CA GLN A 483 -28.85 -18.22 14.74
C GLN A 483 -28.41 -17.97 13.29
N PHE A 484 -28.76 -18.91 12.41
CA PHE A 484 -28.48 -18.87 10.98
C PHE A 484 -29.79 -19.07 10.20
N GLN A 485 -29.74 -18.92 8.87
CA GLN A 485 -30.92 -19.10 8.01
C GLN A 485 -31.61 -20.45 8.19
N SER A 486 -30.83 -21.53 8.38
CA SER A 486 -31.33 -22.90 8.40
C SER A 486 -30.93 -23.68 9.66
N GLY A 487 -30.63 -23.00 10.77
CA GLY A 487 -30.27 -23.66 12.02
C GLY A 487 -29.68 -22.71 13.06
N SER A 488 -29.05 -23.28 14.08
CA SER A 488 -28.34 -22.54 15.12
C SER A 488 -27.10 -23.32 15.54
N ILE A 489 -26.04 -22.63 15.94
CA ILE A 489 -24.90 -23.25 16.61
C ILE A 489 -24.94 -22.81 18.06
N TYR A 490 -24.94 -23.78 18.97
CA TYR A 490 -24.88 -23.57 20.41
C TYR A 490 -23.52 -24.02 20.93
N TRP A 491 -22.93 -23.20 21.80
CA TRP A 491 -21.71 -23.50 22.53
C TRP A 491 -21.99 -23.59 24.03
N SER A 492 -21.36 -24.55 24.70
CA SER A 492 -21.26 -24.61 26.15
C SER A 492 -19.83 -25.00 26.58
N PRO A 493 -19.43 -24.72 27.83
CA PRO A 493 -18.15 -25.18 28.36
C PRO A 493 -18.01 -26.72 28.38
N SER A 494 -19.11 -27.45 28.59
CA SER A 494 -19.11 -28.92 28.70
C SER A 494 -19.07 -29.63 27.36
N THR A 495 -19.70 -29.04 26.33
CA THR A 495 -19.88 -29.73 25.04
C THR A 495 -19.12 -29.10 23.88
N GLY A 496 -18.71 -27.84 23.95
CA GLY A 496 -18.19 -27.12 22.78
C GLY A 496 -19.32 -26.64 21.85
N ALA A 497 -18.97 -26.24 20.61
CA ALA A 497 -19.90 -25.62 19.67
C ALA A 497 -20.48 -26.62 18.66
N TRP A 498 -21.81 -26.78 18.65
CA TRP A 498 -22.49 -27.77 17.79
C TRP A 498 -23.72 -27.20 17.07
N PRO A 499 -23.90 -27.53 15.78
CA PRO A 499 -25.07 -27.12 15.02
C PRO A 499 -26.30 -27.97 15.36
N VAL A 500 -27.46 -27.33 15.45
CA VAL A 500 -28.78 -27.98 15.51
C VAL A 500 -29.65 -27.34 14.44
N ARG A 501 -30.37 -28.15 13.66
CA ARG A 501 -31.09 -27.68 12.46
C ARG A 501 -32.38 -28.44 12.18
N GLY A 502 -33.18 -27.89 11.26
CA GLY A 502 -34.38 -28.53 10.73
C GLY A 502 -35.41 -28.94 11.79
N PRO A 503 -36.19 -30.02 11.56
CA PRO A 503 -37.23 -30.47 12.48
C PRO A 503 -36.73 -30.78 13.89
N ILE A 504 -35.47 -31.21 14.03
CA ILE A 504 -34.85 -31.46 15.34
C ILE A 504 -34.71 -30.16 16.13
N LEU A 505 -34.23 -29.08 15.51
CA LEU A 505 -34.16 -27.76 16.16
C LEU A 505 -35.55 -27.29 16.57
N THR A 506 -36.55 -27.44 15.70
CA THR A 506 -37.94 -27.08 16.01
C THR A 506 -38.47 -27.85 17.22
N ARG A 507 -38.27 -29.17 17.27
CA ARG A 507 -38.73 -30.00 18.40
C ARG A 507 -37.98 -29.67 19.68
N TRP A 508 -36.66 -29.48 19.62
CA TRP A 508 -35.87 -29.08 20.79
C TRP A 508 -36.32 -27.72 21.33
N GLY A 509 -36.66 -26.77 20.45
CA GLY A 509 -37.23 -25.49 20.84
C GLY A 509 -38.57 -25.60 21.57
N GLN A 510 -39.46 -26.49 21.11
CA GLN A 510 -40.74 -26.78 21.80
C GLN A 510 -40.53 -27.38 23.21
N LEU A 511 -39.38 -28.04 23.45
CA LEU A 511 -39.04 -28.59 24.75
C LEU A 511 -38.34 -27.58 25.68
N GLY A 512 -38.08 -26.35 25.21
CA GLY A 512 -37.40 -25.30 25.98
C GLY A 512 -35.89 -25.18 25.72
N TYR A 513 -35.40 -25.65 24.57
CA TYR A 513 -33.99 -25.56 24.17
C TYR A 513 -33.02 -26.10 25.24
N GLU A 514 -31.97 -25.37 25.59
CA GLU A 514 -30.95 -25.78 26.56
C GLU A 514 -31.48 -25.97 27.99
N ARG A 515 -32.65 -25.37 28.31
CA ARG A 515 -33.34 -25.57 29.59
C ARG A 515 -34.19 -26.84 29.64
N SER A 516 -34.35 -27.53 28.50
CA SER A 516 -35.04 -28.81 28.45
C SER A 516 -34.28 -29.89 29.23
N SER A 517 -34.94 -31.02 29.49
CA SER A 517 -34.29 -32.20 30.09
C SER A 517 -33.09 -32.71 29.29
N LEU A 518 -32.99 -32.40 27.99
CA LEU A 518 -31.88 -32.83 27.12
C LEU A 518 -30.59 -32.02 27.31
N GLY A 519 -30.68 -30.74 27.70
CA GLY A 519 -29.52 -29.84 27.78
C GLY A 519 -28.96 -29.41 26.41
N TYR A 520 -27.65 -29.14 26.37
CA TYR A 520 -26.94 -28.67 25.17
C TYR A 520 -26.67 -29.77 24.14
N PRO A 521 -26.56 -29.44 22.84
CA PRO A 521 -26.07 -30.39 21.84
C PRO A 521 -24.61 -30.77 22.12
N LYS A 522 -24.23 -32.02 21.82
CA LYS A 522 -22.88 -32.55 22.05
C LYS A 522 -22.19 -33.18 20.83
N GLY A 523 -22.72 -32.92 19.63
CA GLY A 523 -22.20 -33.49 18.40
C GLY A 523 -22.97 -33.00 17.19
N ASP A 524 -22.59 -33.47 16.00
CA ASP A 524 -23.35 -33.21 14.78
C ASP A 524 -24.60 -34.06 14.68
N GLN A 525 -25.58 -33.54 13.94
CA GLN A 525 -26.68 -34.35 13.44
C GLN A 525 -26.14 -35.40 12.46
N ARG A 526 -26.32 -36.68 12.79
CA ARG A 526 -25.81 -37.82 12.03
C ARG A 526 -26.91 -38.69 11.47
N ALA A 527 -26.64 -39.29 10.32
CA ALA A 527 -27.54 -40.26 9.72
C ALA A 527 -27.65 -41.50 10.62
N VAL A 528 -28.86 -42.03 10.74
CA VAL A 528 -29.18 -43.30 11.39
C VAL A 528 -30.20 -44.03 10.53
N THR A 529 -30.38 -45.34 10.71
CA THR A 529 -31.39 -46.11 9.97
C THR A 529 -32.75 -45.40 10.06
N GLY A 530 -33.40 -45.13 8.92
CA GLY A 530 -34.71 -44.47 8.87
C GLY A 530 -34.72 -42.97 9.20
N GLY A 531 -33.58 -42.30 9.38
CA GLY A 531 -33.53 -40.84 9.43
C GLY A 531 -32.27 -40.23 10.03
N GLN A 532 -32.44 -39.28 10.96
CA GLN A 532 -31.35 -38.45 11.48
C GLN A 532 -31.42 -38.37 13.01
N ARG A 533 -30.27 -38.33 13.68
CA ARG A 533 -30.17 -38.23 15.14
C ARG A 533 -29.27 -37.06 15.54
N GLN A 534 -29.70 -36.32 16.56
CA GLN A 534 -28.91 -35.30 17.24
C GLN A 534 -28.74 -35.72 18.70
N ASP A 535 -27.50 -35.77 19.16
CA ASP A 535 -27.15 -36.08 20.54
C ASP A 535 -27.03 -34.80 21.38
N PHE A 536 -27.55 -34.86 22.61
CA PHE A 536 -27.51 -33.81 23.63
C PHE A 536 -26.85 -34.34 24.91
N GLU A 537 -26.55 -33.45 25.86
CA GLU A 537 -25.91 -33.79 27.14
C GLU A 537 -26.59 -35.00 27.81
N ARG A 538 -27.91 -34.97 27.92
CA ARG A 538 -28.72 -35.91 28.71
C ARG A 538 -29.70 -36.73 27.86
N GLY A 539 -29.45 -36.89 26.56
CA GLY A 539 -30.34 -37.67 25.70
C GLY A 539 -30.12 -37.43 24.21
N TYR A 540 -31.10 -37.79 23.38
CA TYR A 540 -31.07 -37.54 21.95
C TYR A 540 -32.47 -37.34 21.34
N LEU A 541 -32.49 -36.62 20.22
CA LEU A 541 -33.65 -36.51 19.34
C LEU A 541 -33.40 -37.31 18.06
N ARG A 542 -34.42 -38.03 17.58
CA ARG A 542 -34.36 -38.76 16.30
C ARG A 542 -35.51 -38.34 15.40
N LEU A 543 -35.16 -37.78 14.25
CA LEU A 543 -36.05 -37.51 13.13
C LEU A 543 -36.19 -38.79 12.30
N ASN A 544 -37.43 -39.22 12.06
CA ASN A 544 -37.76 -40.18 11.01
C ASN A 544 -37.98 -39.42 9.70
N THR A 545 -37.16 -39.68 8.68
CA THR A 545 -37.23 -38.94 7.41
C THR A 545 -38.40 -39.34 6.52
N ALA A 546 -39.03 -40.51 6.76
CA ALA A 546 -40.21 -40.95 6.02
C ALA A 546 -41.49 -40.28 6.54
N THR A 547 -41.59 -40.05 7.86
CA THR A 547 -42.80 -39.47 8.48
C THR A 547 -42.64 -38.02 8.91
N GLY A 548 -41.42 -37.50 8.98
CA GLY A 548 -41.11 -36.18 9.56
C GLY A 548 -41.19 -36.13 11.09
N ALA A 549 -41.56 -37.23 11.76
CA ALA A 549 -41.74 -37.27 13.20
C ALA A 549 -40.39 -37.19 13.94
N VAL A 550 -40.33 -36.37 15.00
CA VAL A 550 -39.16 -36.26 15.88
C VAL A 550 -39.48 -36.84 17.25
N THR A 551 -38.78 -37.92 17.61
CA THR A 551 -38.92 -38.62 18.88
C THR A 551 -37.91 -38.15 19.91
N VAL A 552 -38.32 -38.08 21.18
CA VAL A 552 -37.50 -37.65 22.32
C VAL A 552 -37.07 -38.86 23.13
N ASN A 553 -35.78 -38.96 23.41
CA ASN A 553 -35.22 -39.96 24.31
C ASN A 553 -34.32 -39.23 25.32
N SER A 554 -34.84 -39.05 26.52
CA SER A 554 -34.22 -38.38 27.66
C SER A 554 -33.96 -39.35 28.79
#